data_AF-A0A162C368-F1
#
_entry.id   AF-A0A162C368-F1
#
_cell.length_a   1.000
_cell.length_b   1.000
_cell.length_c   1.000
_cell.angle_alpha   90.00
_cell.angle_beta   90.00
_cell.angle_gamma   90.00
#
_symmetry.space_group_name_H-M   'P 1'
#
loop_
_entity.id
_entity.type
_entity.pdbx_description
1 polymer ?
#
loop_
_entity_poly.entity_id
_entity_poly.type
_entity_poly.pdbx_seq_one_letter_code
_entity_poly.pdbx_strand_id
1 'polypeptide(L)'
;PQDVWDHPASPFVYGFLGDVNLFHGRAHEGEMLIGADQHAICLDSPEHGQVQDAKAFAYVRPHDLDVARYMPGGVNTGIVA
;
A
#
# COMPACT_ATOMS: atom_id res chain seq x y z
N PRO A 1 -21.40 7.52 -6.43
CA PRO A 1 -20.77 6.57 -5.48
C PRO A 1 -19.46 5.99 -6.03
N GLN A 2 -19.46 5.50 -7.27
CA GLN A 2 -18.29 4.90 -7.93
C GLN A 2 -17.21 5.93 -8.36
N ASP A 3 -17.58 7.14 -8.80
CA ASP A 3 -16.55 8.13 -9.18
C ASP A 3 -15.69 8.62 -8.00
N VAL A 4 -16.29 8.72 -6.81
CA VAL A 4 -15.58 9.05 -5.56
C VAL A 4 -14.66 7.89 -5.12
N TRP A 5 -14.92 6.70 -5.67
CA TRP A 5 -14.25 5.44 -5.36
C TRP A 5 -13.07 5.17 -6.29
N ASP A 6 -13.24 5.50 -7.58
CA ASP A 6 -12.21 5.38 -8.61
C ASP A 6 -11.25 6.59 -8.58
N HIS A 7 -11.73 7.76 -8.14
CA HIS A 7 -10.95 8.99 -8.01
C HIS A 7 -11.23 9.73 -6.69
N PRO A 8 -10.77 9.21 -5.54
CA PRO A 8 -10.98 9.86 -4.26
C PRO A 8 -10.21 11.19 -4.20
N ALA A 9 -10.94 12.27 -3.91
CA ALA A 9 -10.41 13.63 -3.90
C ALA A 9 -9.43 13.92 -2.75
N SER A 10 -9.37 13.06 -1.71
CA SER A 10 -8.37 13.15 -0.64
C SER A 10 -8.24 11.86 0.18
N PRO A 11 -7.14 11.68 0.93
CA PRO A 11 -6.96 10.56 1.86
C PRO A 11 -8.04 10.45 2.95
N PHE A 12 -8.73 11.55 3.27
CA PHE A 12 -9.81 11.60 4.24
C PHE A 12 -11.08 10.87 3.76
N VAL A 13 -11.25 10.71 2.43
CA VAL A 13 -12.43 10.08 1.84
C VAL A 13 -12.39 8.55 1.97
N TYR A 14 -11.21 7.93 2.14
CA TYR A 14 -11.08 6.48 2.31
C TYR A 14 -11.68 5.96 3.63
N GLY A 15 -11.68 6.77 4.70
CA GLY A 15 -12.23 6.37 6.01
C GLY A 15 -13.75 6.51 6.16
N PHE A 16 -14.42 7.18 5.22
CA PHE A 16 -15.87 7.44 5.28
C PHE A 16 -16.71 6.40 4.52
N LEU A 17 -16.05 5.45 3.88
CA LEU A 17 -16.61 4.64 2.80
C LEU A 17 -16.62 3.12 3.09
N GLY A 18 -16.12 2.71 4.25
CA GLY A 18 -16.10 1.32 4.73
C GLY A 18 -14.79 0.95 5.46
N ASP A 19 -14.63 -0.34 5.80
CA ASP A 19 -13.41 -0.87 6.41
C ASP A 19 -12.26 -0.90 5.38
N VAL A 20 -11.16 -0.19 5.67
CA VAL A 20 -9.91 -0.21 4.88
C VAL A 20 -8.74 -0.59 5.77
N ASN A 21 -7.75 -1.25 5.20
CA ASN A 21 -6.44 -1.43 5.83
C ASN A 21 -5.53 -0.28 5.42
N LEU A 22 -4.93 0.36 6.41
CA LEU A 22 -3.94 1.42 6.22
C LEU A 22 -2.54 0.86 6.47
N PHE A 23 -1.71 0.88 5.43
CA PHE A 23 -0.31 0.53 5.53
C PHE A 23 0.57 1.77 5.49
N HIS A 24 1.60 1.77 6.32
CA HIS A 24 2.59 2.83 6.38
C HIS A 24 3.80 2.45 5.54
N GLY A 25 4.31 3.42 4.80
CA GLY A 25 5.47 3.23 3.94
C GLY A 25 6.28 4.48 3.73
N ARG A 26 7.27 4.37 2.85
CA ARG A 26 8.12 5.48 2.40
C ARG A 26 8.20 5.49 0.89
N ALA A 27 8.04 6.66 0.28
CA ALA A 27 8.22 6.84 -1.15
C ALA A 27 9.58 7.48 -1.43
N HIS A 28 10.31 6.94 -2.40
CA HIS A 28 11.61 7.43 -2.81
C HIS A 28 11.85 7.09 -4.29
N GLU A 29 12.10 8.10 -5.10
CA GLU A 29 12.51 7.98 -6.52
C GLU A 29 11.59 7.09 -7.37
N GLY A 30 10.28 7.15 -7.13
CA GLY A 30 9.29 6.39 -7.90
C GLY A 30 9.07 4.97 -7.38
N GLU A 31 9.62 4.63 -6.23
CA GLU A 31 9.34 3.40 -5.50
C GLU A 31 8.62 3.70 -4.18
N MET A 32 7.74 2.80 -3.77
CA MET A 32 7.06 2.83 -2.48
C MET A 32 7.40 1.58 -1.68
N LEU A 33 8.10 1.76 -0.57
CA LEU A 33 8.43 0.71 0.38
C LEU A 33 7.35 0.63 1.47
N ILE A 34 6.72 -0.52 1.65
CA ILE A 34 5.67 -0.73 2.66
C ILE A 34 6.08 -1.86 3.61
N GLY A 35 5.90 -1.62 4.92
CA GLY A 35 6.32 -2.55 5.97
C GLY A 35 7.69 -2.19 6.55
N ALA A 36 8.23 -3.09 7.38
CA ALA A 36 9.53 -2.93 8.02
C ALA A 36 10.40 -4.17 7.79
N ASP A 37 11.71 -3.98 7.95
CA ASP A 37 12.70 -5.06 7.98
C ASP A 37 12.74 -5.91 6.70
N GLN A 38 13.02 -7.22 6.85
CA GLN A 38 13.29 -8.14 5.73
C GLN A 38 12.05 -8.55 4.95
N HIS A 39 10.85 -8.14 5.40
CA HIS A 39 9.57 -8.50 4.79
C HIS A 39 8.83 -7.28 4.21
N ALA A 40 9.54 -6.16 4.03
CA ALA A 40 8.98 -5.02 3.33
C ALA A 40 8.77 -5.33 1.83
N ILE A 41 7.69 -4.80 1.26
CA ILE A 41 7.41 -4.90 -0.16
C ILE A 41 7.76 -3.58 -0.84
N CYS A 42 8.34 -3.65 -2.04
CA CYS A 42 8.54 -2.50 -2.91
C CYS A 42 7.47 -2.52 -4.01
N LEU A 43 6.82 -1.39 -4.21
CA LEU A 43 5.81 -1.17 -5.25
C LEU A 43 6.28 -0.04 -6.16
N ASP A 44 6.20 -0.27 -7.47
CA ASP A 44 6.44 0.79 -8.44
C ASP A 44 5.37 1.87 -8.30
N SER A 45 5.82 3.12 -8.24
CA SER A 45 4.97 4.30 -8.17
C SER A 45 5.62 5.43 -8.99
N PRO A 46 5.76 5.25 -10.32
CA PRO A 46 6.50 6.16 -11.19
C PRO A 46 5.95 7.60 -11.18
N GLU A 47 4.66 7.78 -10.88
CA GLU A 47 4.04 9.08 -10.66
C GLU A 47 4.69 9.88 -9.50
N HIS A 48 5.37 9.21 -8.58
CA HIS A 48 6.13 9.80 -7.47
C HIS A 48 7.65 9.82 -7.72
N GLY A 49 8.11 9.78 -8.97
CA GLY A 49 9.54 9.77 -9.34
C GLY A 49 10.38 10.94 -8.80
N GLN A 50 9.74 12.07 -8.45
CA GLN A 50 10.41 13.24 -7.87
C GLN A 50 10.41 13.26 -6.34
N VAL A 51 9.70 12.32 -5.70
CA VAL A 51 9.59 12.26 -4.24
C VAL A 51 10.85 11.62 -3.68
N GLN A 52 11.46 12.26 -2.70
CA GLN A 52 12.63 11.72 -2.01
C GLN A 52 12.30 11.49 -0.55
N ASP A 53 12.39 10.22 -0.14
CA ASP A 53 12.46 9.83 1.27
C ASP A 53 11.24 10.26 2.11
N ALA A 54 10.08 10.37 1.46
CA ALA A 54 8.87 10.93 2.07
C ALA A 54 8.00 9.85 2.71
N LYS A 55 7.23 10.24 3.73
CA LYS A 55 6.21 9.36 4.32
C LYS A 55 5.11 9.08 3.30
N ALA A 56 4.72 7.81 3.18
CA ALA A 56 3.67 7.37 2.28
C ALA A 56 2.63 6.51 3.02
N PHE A 57 1.42 6.46 2.47
CA PHE A 57 0.29 5.73 3.01
C PHE A 57 -0.37 4.94 1.89
N ALA A 58 -0.64 3.66 2.11
CA ALA A 58 -1.43 2.83 1.20
C ALA A 58 -2.73 2.42 1.86
N TYR A 59 -3.84 2.66 1.17
CA TYR A 59 -5.18 2.27 1.59
C TYR A 59 -5.60 1.08 0.73
N VAL A 60 -5.85 -0.07 1.36
CA VAL A 60 -6.22 -1.30 0.66
C VAL A 60 -7.52 -1.82 1.24
N ARG A 61 -8.44 -2.22 0.37
CA ARG A 61 -9.72 -2.77 0.82
C ARG A 61 -9.55 -4.23 1.21
N PRO A 62 -10.28 -4.72 2.23
CA PRO A 62 -10.21 -6.12 2.66
C PRO A 62 -10.44 -7.15 1.55
N HIS A 63 -11.16 -6.79 0.48
CA HIS A 63 -11.39 -7.68 -0.66
C HIS A 63 -10.36 -7.54 -1.79
N ASP A 64 -9.50 -6.52 -1.75
CA ASP A 64 -8.40 -6.32 -2.71
C ASP A 64 -7.10 -6.98 -2.23
N LEU A 65 -7.13 -7.66 -1.08
CA LEU A 65 -6.00 -8.34 -0.48
C LEU A 65 -6.33 -9.81 -0.22
N ASP A 66 -5.38 -10.68 -0.55
CA ASP A 66 -5.43 -12.09 -0.24
C ASP A 66 -4.55 -12.40 0.97
N VAL A 67 -5.07 -13.18 1.92
CA VAL A 67 -4.32 -13.65 3.08
C VAL A 67 -3.96 -15.12 2.87
N ALA A 68 -2.66 -15.40 2.86
CA ALA A 68 -2.13 -16.74 2.78
C ALA A 68 -1.26 -17.05 4.00
N ARG A 69 -1.11 -18.34 4.32
CA ARG A 69 -0.16 -18.77 5.35
C ARG A 69 1.26 -18.50 4.87
N TYR A 70 2.06 -17.83 5.70
CA TYR A 70 3.48 -17.62 5.41
C TYR A 70 4.23 -18.96 5.33
N MET A 71 5.02 -19.12 4.28
CA MET A 71 5.92 -20.25 4.08
C MET A 71 7.30 -19.71 3.69
N PRO A 72 8.33 -19.91 4.53
CA PRO A 72 9.69 -19.51 4.18
C PRO A 72 10.13 -20.13 2.85
N GLY A 73 10.60 -19.31 1.90
CA GLY A 73 10.98 -19.74 0.56
C GLY A 73 9.81 -19.99 -0.42
N GLY A 74 8.58 -19.61 -0.04
CA GLY A 74 7.43 -19.64 -0.95
C GLY A 74 7.54 -18.61 -2.09
N VAL A 75 6.79 -18.83 -3.16
CA VAL A 75 6.72 -17.95 -4.35
C VAL A 75 5.91 -16.67 -4.11
N ASN A 76 5.12 -16.62 -3.04
CA ASN A 76 4.29 -15.47 -2.72
C ASN A 76 5.13 -14.41 -1.99
N THR A 77 5.30 -13.25 -2.60
CA THR A 77 5.85 -12.06 -1.96
C THR A 77 4.71 -11.28 -1.29
N GLY A 78 4.96 -10.73 -0.10
CA GLY A 78 3.94 -10.01 0.67
C GLY A 78 4.49 -9.44 1.97
N ILE A 79 3.65 -8.70 2.69
CA ILE A 79 4.00 -8.16 4.01
C ILE A 79 3.80 -9.25 5.06
N VAL A 80 4.84 -9.55 5.84
CA VAL A 80 4.81 -10.51 6.94
C VAL A 80 5.21 -9.77 8.23
N ALA A 81 4.45 -9.97 9.29
CA ALA A 81 4.70 -9.41 10.62
C ALA A 81 5.25 -10.47 11.58
#